data_AF-A0A6P7GT71-F1
#
_entry.id   AF-A0A6P7GT71-F1
#
_cell.length_a   1.000
_cell.length_b   1.000
_cell.length_c   1.000
_cell.angle_alpha   90.00
_cell.angle_beta   90.00
_cell.angle_gamma   90.00
#
_symmetry.space_group_name_H-M   'P 1'
#
loop_
_entity.id
_entity.type
_entity.pdbx_description
1 polymer ?
#
loop_
_entity_poly.entity_id
_entity_poly.type
_entity_poly.pdbx_seq_one_letter_code
_entity_poly.pdbx_strand_id
1 'polypeptide(L)'
;MGTNICSLTDREYMTRLQIRILEDYADKMDKRIKTREAEELERVKNLVLNGTIPLCQAPPEMADHPVMLIDAICNKLIAERRSKIKIPTVKIPTFLYWDDTPDPESGLTIQKGHVFRSPDEQLCISTEKYLEYTEEEEEKYIMPQEEYDKIIYINPLVKKLLECE
;
A
#
# COMPACT_ATOMS: atom_id res chain seq x y z
N MET A 1 -17.37 23.47 -74.41
CA MET A 1 -18.57 22.96 -73.73
C MET A 1 -18.68 21.47 -74.02
N GLY A 2 -17.99 20.63 -73.25
CA GLY A 2 -17.91 19.19 -73.51
C GLY A 2 -19.25 18.52 -73.22
N THR A 3 -19.82 17.86 -74.22
CA THR A 3 -21.05 17.07 -74.08
C THR A 3 -20.72 15.79 -73.31
N ASN A 4 -20.89 15.82 -71.99
CA ASN A 4 -20.90 14.61 -71.16
C ASN A 4 -22.18 13.81 -71.48
N ILE A 5 -22.18 13.10 -72.60
CA ILE A 5 -23.25 12.16 -72.93
C ILE A 5 -23.04 10.97 -72.00
N CYS A 6 -23.74 11.01 -70.86
CA CYS A 6 -23.78 9.91 -69.91
C CYS A 6 -24.54 8.76 -70.60
N SER A 7 -23.86 7.68 -70.95
CA SER A 7 -24.47 6.47 -71.50
C SER A 7 -25.19 5.71 -70.38
N LEU A 8 -26.35 6.24 -69.95
CA LEU A 8 -27.17 5.70 -68.87
C LEU A 8 -27.69 4.28 -69.15
N THR A 9 -27.65 3.86 -70.42
CA THR A 9 -28.07 2.52 -70.87
C THR A 9 -26.91 1.52 -70.93
N ASP A 10 -25.66 1.96 -70.82
CA ASP A 10 -24.50 1.06 -70.85
C ASP A 10 -24.23 0.50 -69.45
N ARG A 11 -24.37 -0.82 -69.32
CA ARG A 11 -24.16 -1.55 -68.07
C ARG A 11 -22.73 -1.40 -67.55
N GLU A 12 -21.72 -1.44 -68.43
CA GLU A 12 -20.30 -1.37 -68.02
C GLU A 12 -19.92 0.03 -67.55
N TYR A 13 -20.52 1.05 -68.15
CA TYR A 13 -20.36 2.43 -67.70
C TYR A 13 -21.01 2.63 -66.32
N MET A 14 -22.24 2.14 -66.13
CA MET A 14 -22.97 2.30 -64.86
C MET A 14 -22.29 1.55 -63.70
N THR A 15 -21.74 0.36 -63.92
CA THR A 15 -20.99 -0.37 -62.87
C THR A 15 -19.71 0.36 -62.48
N ARG A 16 -18.93 0.87 -63.44
CA ARG A 16 -17.73 1.67 -63.16
C ARG A 16 -18.07 2.95 -62.41
N LEU A 17 -19.16 3.62 -62.78
CA LEU A 17 -19.62 4.83 -62.10
C LEU A 17 -20.04 4.54 -60.65
N GLN A 18 -20.73 3.42 -60.41
CA GLN A 18 -21.09 2.99 -59.04
C GLN A 18 -19.86 2.72 -58.19
N ILE A 19 -18.87 1.98 -58.73
CA ILE A 19 -17.61 1.69 -58.02
C ILE A 19 -16.91 3.01 -57.65
N ARG A 20 -16.78 3.92 -58.60
CA ARG A 20 -16.14 5.23 -58.37
C ARG A 20 -16.85 6.07 -57.31
N ILE A 21 -18.18 6.07 -57.31
CA ILE A 21 -18.95 6.79 -56.28
C ILE A 21 -18.72 6.19 -54.90
N LEU A 22 -18.65 4.86 -54.80
CA LEU A 22 -18.35 4.18 -53.54
C LEU A 22 -16.92 4.47 -53.06
N GLU A 23 -15.94 4.46 -53.97
CA GLU A 23 -14.55 4.85 -53.69
C GLU A 23 -14.47 6.31 -53.21
N ASP A 24 -15.07 7.25 -53.96
CA ASP A 24 -15.11 8.67 -53.58
C ASP A 24 -15.78 8.88 -52.21
N TYR A 25 -16.81 8.09 -51.90
CA TYR A 25 -17.47 8.12 -50.59
C TYR A 25 -16.57 7.60 -49.48
N ALA A 26 -15.91 6.46 -49.71
CA ALA A 26 -14.95 5.88 -48.76
C ALA A 26 -13.81 6.86 -48.48
N ASP A 27 -13.20 7.43 -49.52
CA ASP A 27 -12.14 8.43 -49.40
C ASP A 27 -12.57 9.67 -48.60
N LYS A 28 -13.80 10.14 -48.82
CA LYS A 28 -14.36 11.27 -48.05
C LYS A 28 -14.59 10.89 -46.60
N MET A 29 -15.07 9.68 -46.31
CA MET A 29 -15.25 9.21 -44.94
C MET A 29 -13.91 9.07 -44.23
N ASP A 30 -12.91 8.46 -44.87
CA ASP A 30 -11.58 8.28 -44.30
C ASP A 30 -10.91 9.63 -44.00
N LYS A 31 -11.05 10.61 -44.89
CA LYS A 31 -10.58 11.98 -44.62
C LYS A 31 -11.25 12.57 -43.39
N ARG A 32 -12.57 12.42 -43.24
CA ARG A 32 -13.32 12.93 -42.08
C ARG A 32 -12.95 12.22 -40.77
N ILE A 33 -12.66 10.92 -40.84
CA ILE A 33 -12.20 10.15 -39.69
C ILE A 33 -10.83 10.68 -39.26
N LYS A 34 -9.87 10.78 -40.19
CA LYS A 34 -8.52 11.30 -39.90
C LYS A 34 -8.52 12.72 -39.35
N THR A 35 -9.38 13.60 -39.86
CA THR A 35 -9.50 14.97 -39.32
C THR A 35 -10.01 14.95 -37.89
N ARG A 36 -11.01 14.12 -37.59
CA ARG A 36 -11.54 13.99 -36.21
C ARG A 36 -10.53 13.35 -35.26
N GLU A 37 -9.79 12.35 -35.72
CA GLU A 37 -8.73 11.73 -34.94
C GLU A 37 -7.68 12.77 -34.54
N ALA A 38 -7.25 13.61 -35.49
CA ALA A 38 -6.31 14.71 -35.20
C ALA A 38 -6.90 15.73 -34.21
N GLU A 39 -8.15 16.15 -34.40
CA GLU A 39 -8.84 17.09 -33.50
C GLU A 39 -8.98 16.54 -32.07
N GLU A 40 -9.39 15.27 -31.92
CA GLU A 40 -9.51 14.63 -30.61
C GLU A 40 -8.15 14.46 -29.95
N LEU A 41 -7.11 14.18 -30.73
CA LEU A 41 -5.77 14.05 -30.20
C LEU A 41 -5.25 15.40 -29.67
N GLU A 42 -5.44 16.49 -30.41
CA GLU A 42 -5.15 17.85 -29.93
C GLU A 42 -5.96 18.21 -28.69
N ARG A 43 -7.25 17.84 -28.65
CA ARG A 43 -8.11 18.03 -27.48
C ARG A 43 -7.55 17.32 -26.24
N VAL A 44 -7.15 16.06 -26.38
CA VAL A 44 -6.55 15.28 -25.29
C VAL A 44 -5.20 15.88 -24.87
N LYS A 45 -4.35 16.29 -25.83
CA LYS A 45 -3.09 17.00 -25.55
C LYS A 45 -3.35 18.22 -24.65
N ASN A 46 -4.36 19.03 -24.98
CA ASN A 46 -4.73 20.20 -24.18
C ASN A 46 -5.26 19.84 -22.80
N LEU A 47 -6.07 18.79 -22.66
CA LEU A 47 -6.59 18.35 -21.36
C LEU A 47 -5.48 17.90 -20.41
N VAL A 48 -4.47 17.20 -20.93
CA VAL A 48 -3.28 16.78 -20.19
C VAL A 48 -2.45 17.99 -19.76
N LEU A 49 -2.20 18.95 -20.66
CA LEU A 49 -1.44 20.17 -20.33
C LEU A 49 -2.16 21.05 -19.30
N ASN A 50 -3.50 21.08 -19.36
CA ASN A 50 -4.32 21.79 -18.37
C ASN A 50 -4.39 21.05 -17.02
N GLY A 51 -3.87 19.83 -16.92
CA GLY A 51 -3.86 19.03 -15.69
C GLY A 51 -5.21 18.40 -15.32
N THR A 52 -6.19 18.41 -16.24
CA THR A 52 -7.49 17.73 -16.01
C THR A 52 -7.35 16.21 -16.09
N ILE A 53 -6.43 15.74 -16.93
CA ILE A 53 -6.06 14.32 -17.07
C ILE A 53 -4.66 14.13 -16.47
N PRO A 54 -4.43 13.10 -15.66
CA PRO A 54 -3.11 12.81 -15.12
C PRO A 54 -2.12 12.43 -16.23
N LEU A 55 -0.85 12.80 -16.06
CA LEU A 55 0.22 12.55 -17.05
C LEU A 55 0.40 11.05 -17.37
N CYS A 56 0.04 10.14 -16.45
CA CYS A 56 0.07 8.69 -16.68
C CYS A 56 -0.86 8.22 -17.80
N GLN A 57 -1.91 8.98 -18.11
CA GLN A 57 -2.89 8.69 -19.17
C GLN A 57 -2.63 9.52 -20.43
N ALA A 58 -1.48 10.19 -20.53
CA ALA A 58 -1.14 10.99 -21.69
C ALA A 58 -1.00 10.11 -22.95
N PRO A 59 -1.41 10.62 -24.13
CA PRO A 59 -1.26 9.91 -25.38
C PRO A 59 0.24 9.71 -25.72
N PRO A 60 0.60 8.60 -26.39
CA PRO A 60 2.00 8.25 -26.64
C PRO A 60 2.74 9.27 -27.54
N GLU A 61 2.01 9.99 -28.39
CA GLU A 61 2.57 11.07 -29.21
C GLU A 61 3.13 12.24 -28.39
N MET A 62 2.74 12.37 -27.12
CA MET A 62 3.26 13.40 -26.21
C MET A 62 4.54 12.97 -25.48
N ALA A 63 5.07 11.77 -25.72
CA ALA A 63 6.24 11.28 -24.99
C ALA A 63 7.45 12.24 -25.08
N ASP A 64 7.65 12.86 -26.24
CA ASP A 64 8.73 13.81 -26.49
C ASP A 64 8.43 15.24 -26.03
N HIS A 65 7.23 15.48 -25.50
CA HIS A 65 6.85 16.81 -25.01
C HIS A 65 7.65 17.19 -23.76
N PRO A 66 8.16 18.43 -23.63
CA PRO A 66 9.04 18.82 -22.53
C PRO A 66 8.41 18.60 -21.15
N VAL A 67 7.09 18.79 -21.02
CA VAL A 67 6.36 18.52 -19.77
C VAL A 67 6.49 17.06 -19.34
N MET A 68 6.41 16.10 -20.27
CA MET A 68 6.54 14.67 -19.98
C MET A 68 7.98 14.31 -19.62
N LEU A 69 8.96 14.88 -20.33
CA LEU A 69 10.37 14.66 -20.05
C LEU A 69 10.75 15.18 -18.65
N ILE A 70 10.28 16.37 -18.29
CA ILE A 70 10.52 16.95 -16.95
C ILE A 70 9.87 16.07 -15.88
N ASP A 71 8.63 15.65 -16.07
CA ASP A 71 7.95 14.78 -15.10
C ASP A 71 8.67 13.43 -14.94
N ALA A 72 9.11 12.82 -16.05
CA ALA A 72 9.90 11.59 -16.00
C ALA A 72 11.22 11.77 -15.23
N ILE A 73 11.92 12.89 -15.40
CA ILE A 73 13.13 13.21 -14.66
C ILE A 73 12.81 13.40 -13.17
N CYS A 74 11.77 14.17 -12.84
CA CYS A 74 11.31 14.39 -11.47
C CYS A 74 10.94 13.07 -10.78
N ASN A 75 10.20 12.19 -11.46
CA ASN A 75 9.80 10.89 -10.95
C ASN A 75 11.01 10.00 -10.67
N LYS A 76 12.04 10.01 -11.53
CA LYS A 76 13.32 9.31 -11.28
C LYS A 76 14.00 9.83 -10.02
N LEU A 77 14.14 11.15 -9.88
CA LEU A 77 14.76 11.76 -8.70
C LEU A 77 13.99 11.46 -7.41
N ILE A 78 12.65 11.47 -7.47
CA ILE A 78 11.80 11.11 -6.34
C ILE A 78 11.99 9.63 -5.97
N ALA A 79 12.03 8.73 -6.96
CA ALA A 79 12.27 7.31 -6.74
C ALA A 79 13.65 7.05 -6.11
N GLU A 80 14.70 7.72 -6.58
CA GLU A 80 16.05 7.64 -5.99
C GLU A 80 16.11 8.17 -4.56
N ARG A 81 15.34 9.22 -4.24
CA ARG A 81 15.22 9.71 -2.86
C ARG A 81 14.46 8.73 -1.99
N ARG A 82 13.33 8.20 -2.47
CA ARG A 82 12.51 7.23 -1.73
C ARG A 82 13.25 5.92 -1.47
N SER A 83 14.06 5.43 -2.41
CA SER A 83 14.84 4.20 -2.21
C SER A 83 15.92 4.35 -1.14
N LYS A 84 16.41 5.57 -0.89
CA LYS A 84 17.37 5.86 0.19
C LYS A 84 16.70 5.97 1.57
N ILE A 85 15.39 6.20 1.63
CA ILE A 85 14.65 6.30 2.89
C ILE A 85 14.47 4.88 3.42
N LYS A 86 15.20 4.55 4.49
CA LYS A 86 14.96 3.33 5.26
C LYS A 86 13.72 3.54 6.11
N ILE A 87 12.60 2.97 5.68
CA ILE A 87 11.37 2.94 6.48
C ILE A 87 11.62 1.89 7.58
N PRO A 88 11.69 2.28 8.86
CA PRO A 88 11.83 1.32 9.93
C PRO A 88 10.56 0.46 9.94
N THR A 89 10.71 -0.81 9.60
CA THR A 89 9.64 -1.78 9.78
C THR A 89 9.44 -1.95 11.28
N VAL A 90 8.38 -1.36 11.82
CA VAL A 90 7.98 -1.66 13.20
C VAL A 90 7.64 -3.14 13.23
N LYS A 91 8.43 -3.94 13.96
CA LYS A 91 8.05 -5.31 14.28
C LYS A 91 6.90 -5.20 15.26
N ILE A 92 5.67 -5.13 14.74
CA ILE A 92 4.49 -5.28 15.56
C ILE A 92 4.57 -6.70 16.13
N PRO A 93 4.74 -6.88 17.44
CA PRO A 93 4.77 -8.21 18.02
C PRO A 93 3.41 -8.85 17.75
N THR A 94 3.45 -10.06 17.21
CA THR A 94 2.28 -10.83 16.77
C THR A 94 1.22 -11.06 17.87
N PHE A 95 1.59 -10.84 19.13
CA PHE A 95 0.77 -11.13 20.32
C PHE A 95 0.51 -9.91 21.21
N LEU A 96 0.53 -8.68 20.68
CA LEU A 96 0.28 -7.49 21.53
C LEU A 96 -1.15 -7.45 22.09
N TYR A 97 -2.10 -8.15 21.47
CA TYR A 97 -3.48 -8.27 21.93
C TYR A 97 -3.91 -9.73 21.96
N TRP A 98 -4.45 -10.13 23.10
CA TRP A 98 -5.10 -11.42 23.35
C TRP A 98 -6.58 -11.34 22.98
N ASP A 99 -6.88 -10.68 21.86
CA ASP A 99 -8.25 -10.48 21.43
C ASP A 99 -8.59 -11.56 20.40
N ASP A 100 -9.30 -12.59 20.86
CA ASP A 100 -9.91 -13.62 20.01
C ASP A 100 -11.13 -13.06 19.23
N THR A 101 -11.30 -11.73 19.18
CA THR A 101 -12.38 -11.16 18.37
C THR A 101 -12.05 -11.40 16.89
N PRO A 102 -12.92 -12.12 16.15
CA PRO A 102 -12.75 -12.25 14.72
C PRO A 102 -12.83 -10.85 14.10
N ASP A 103 -11.82 -10.49 13.30
CA ASP A 103 -11.81 -9.23 12.55
C ASP A 103 -13.11 -9.10 11.73
N PRO A 104 -13.74 -7.91 11.67
CA PRO A 104 -14.85 -7.67 10.76
C PRO A 104 -14.39 -7.88 9.31
N GLU A 105 -15.32 -8.23 8.40
CA GLU A 105 -15.09 -8.49 6.96
C GLU A 105 -14.59 -7.27 6.15
N SER A 106 -13.88 -6.32 6.76
CA SER A 106 -13.09 -5.34 6.04
C SER A 106 -11.88 -6.07 5.46
N GLY A 107 -11.75 -6.13 4.13
CA GLY A 107 -10.68 -6.83 3.40
C GLY A 107 -9.24 -6.33 3.64
N LEU A 108 -8.99 -5.63 4.76
CA LEU A 108 -7.68 -5.37 5.35
C LEU A 108 -7.31 -6.57 6.24
N THR A 109 -7.18 -7.76 5.67
CA THR A 109 -6.91 -8.96 6.47
C THR A 109 -5.49 -8.93 7.03
N ILE A 110 -5.38 -8.86 8.37
CA ILE A 110 -4.14 -9.02 9.14
C ILE A 110 -3.65 -10.49 9.08
N GLN A 111 -4.42 -11.38 8.44
CA GLN A 111 -4.16 -12.82 8.29
C GLN A 111 -2.77 -13.20 7.78
N LYS A 112 -2.08 -12.34 7.02
CA LYS A 112 -0.69 -12.61 6.61
C LYS A 112 0.32 -12.59 7.77
N GLY A 113 -0.05 -12.08 8.94
CA GLY A 113 0.81 -11.98 10.12
C GLY A 113 0.45 -12.93 11.27
N HIS A 114 -0.74 -13.55 11.26
CA HIS A 114 -1.20 -14.41 12.35
C HIS A 114 -1.00 -15.89 12.02
N VAL A 115 -0.04 -16.51 12.70
CA VAL A 115 0.05 -17.96 12.80
C VAL A 115 -0.84 -18.37 13.96
N PHE A 116 -2.00 -18.98 13.68
CA PHE A 116 -2.84 -19.59 14.70
C PHE A 116 -2.09 -20.79 15.30
N ARG A 117 -2.07 -20.90 16.64
CA ARG A 117 -1.47 -22.05 17.33
C ARG A 117 -2.25 -23.32 16.99
N SER A 118 -1.56 -24.46 16.87
CA SER A 118 -2.24 -25.75 16.78
C SER A 118 -2.88 -26.08 18.13
N PRO A 119 -4.07 -26.71 18.16
CA PRO A 119 -4.79 -27.02 19.40
C PRO A 119 -3.99 -27.92 20.36
N ASP A 120 -2.98 -28.63 19.85
CA ASP A 120 -2.16 -29.58 20.60
C ASP A 120 -0.92 -28.95 21.26
N GLU A 121 -0.68 -27.65 21.09
CA GLU A 121 0.51 -26.98 21.61
C GLU A 121 0.32 -26.60 23.10
N GLN A 122 1.13 -27.19 23.99
CA GLN A 122 1.05 -26.92 25.43
C GLN A 122 1.32 -25.43 25.73
N LEU A 123 0.33 -24.76 26.29
CA LEU A 123 0.32 -23.31 26.52
C LEU A 123 1.33 -22.85 27.58
N CYS A 124 1.69 -23.72 28.53
CA CYS A 124 2.58 -23.39 29.64
C CYS A 124 3.48 -24.55 30.04
N ILE A 125 4.68 -24.21 30.51
CA ILE A 125 5.63 -25.13 31.14
C ILE A 125 5.17 -25.31 32.59
N SER A 126 5.11 -26.55 33.10
CA SER A 126 4.72 -26.81 34.49
C SER A 126 5.65 -26.09 35.48
N THR A 127 5.07 -25.47 36.51
CA THR A 127 5.80 -24.73 37.56
C THR A 127 6.81 -25.61 38.31
N GLU A 128 6.55 -26.92 38.36
CA GLU A 128 7.43 -27.94 38.94
C GLU A 128 8.83 -27.96 38.33
N LYS A 129 9.00 -27.55 37.06
CA LYS A 129 10.33 -27.45 36.42
C LYS A 129 11.20 -26.30 36.93
N TYR A 130 10.60 -25.31 37.58
CA TYR A 130 11.29 -24.14 38.09
C TYR A 130 11.36 -24.11 39.62
N LEU A 131 10.72 -25.08 40.28
CA LEU A 131 10.69 -25.25 41.73
C LEU A 131 11.52 -26.49 42.10
N GLU A 132 12.79 -26.54 41.68
CA GLU A 132 13.74 -27.48 42.28
C GLU A 132 13.94 -27.07 43.75
N TYR A 133 13.20 -27.72 44.64
CA TYR A 133 13.18 -27.41 46.07
C TYR A 133 14.46 -27.96 46.72
N THR A 134 15.44 -27.10 46.98
CA THR A 134 16.61 -27.43 47.81
C THR A 134 16.50 -26.67 49.13
N GLU A 135 16.37 -27.41 50.24
CA GLU A 135 16.26 -26.85 51.61
C GLU A 135 17.43 -25.89 51.95
N GLU A 136 18.58 -26.06 51.28
CA GLU A 136 19.78 -25.21 51.41
C GLU A 136 19.60 -23.76 50.93
N GLU A 137 18.61 -23.47 50.07
CA GLU A 137 18.37 -22.11 49.59
C GLU A 137 17.51 -21.29 50.55
N GLU A 138 16.59 -21.91 51.31
CA GLU A 138 15.74 -21.19 52.28
C GLU A 138 16.56 -20.60 53.43
N GLU A 139 17.57 -21.32 53.93
CA GLU A 139 18.45 -20.83 55.01
C GLU A 139 19.27 -19.61 54.62
N LYS A 140 19.54 -19.40 53.32
CA LYS A 140 20.26 -18.21 52.82
C LYS A 140 19.41 -16.94 52.83
N TYR A 141 18.08 -17.06 52.76
CA TYR A 141 17.18 -15.91 52.69
C TYR A 141 16.50 -15.60 54.03
N ILE A 142 16.67 -16.45 55.05
CA ILE A 142 16.19 -16.20 56.41
C ILE A 142 17.27 -15.42 57.16
N MET A 143 17.00 -14.15 57.42
CA MET A 143 17.90 -13.28 58.18
C MET A 143 17.99 -13.78 59.64
N PRO A 144 19.20 -13.88 60.23
CA PRO A 144 19.35 -14.28 61.63
C PRO A 144 18.70 -13.22 62.56
N GLN A 145 18.06 -13.68 63.64
CA GLN A 145 17.30 -12.81 64.56
C GLN A 145 18.14 -11.64 65.12
N GLU A 146 19.44 -11.84 65.33
CA GLU A 146 20.35 -10.79 65.81
C GLU A 146 20.56 -9.64 64.82
N GLU A 147 20.44 -9.90 63.51
CA GLU A 147 20.48 -8.85 62.48
C GLU A 147 19.14 -8.13 62.38
N TYR A 148 18.04 -8.88 62.55
CA TYR A 148 16.69 -8.31 62.57
C TYR A 148 16.54 -7.29 63.71
N ASP A 149 17.01 -7.61 64.92
CA ASP A 149 16.94 -6.72 66.09
C ASP A 149 17.74 -5.42 65.93
N LYS A 150 18.78 -5.41 65.08
CA LYS A 150 19.55 -4.20 64.76
C LYS A 150 18.82 -3.29 63.78
N ILE A 151 17.94 -3.84 62.95
CA ILE A 151 17.15 -3.08 61.97
C ILE A 151 15.96 -2.41 62.65
N ILE A 152 15.44 -2.98 63.74
CA ILE A 152 14.34 -2.39 64.50
C ILE A 152 14.82 -1.12 65.22
N TYR A 153 14.60 0.03 64.59
CA TYR A 153 14.77 1.32 65.24
C TYR A 153 13.59 1.60 66.16
N ILE A 154 13.83 1.50 67.47
CA ILE A 154 12.86 1.94 68.49
C ILE A 154 13.18 3.37 68.90
N ASN A 155 12.19 4.26 68.78
CA ASN A 155 12.31 5.66 69.18
C ASN A 155 12.71 5.77 70.68
N PRO A 156 13.70 6.61 71.04
CA PRO A 156 14.20 6.73 72.42
C PRO A 156 13.13 7.11 73.45
N LEU A 157 12.05 7.79 73.05
CA LEU A 157 10.94 8.10 73.96
C LEU A 157 10.11 6.86 74.31
N VAL A 158 9.98 5.91 73.37
CA VAL A 158 9.24 4.66 73.57
C VAL A 158 10.04 3.72 74.48
N LYS A 159 11.38 3.67 74.35
CA LYS A 159 12.24 2.92 75.28
C LYS A 159 12.04 3.37 76.73
N LYS A 160 12.00 4.69 76.96
CA LYS A 160 11.77 5.25 78.30
C LYS A 160 10.41 4.92 78.88
N LEU A 161 9.38 4.77 78.04
CA LEU A 161 8.05 4.35 78.51
C LEU A 161 8.04 2.87 78.90
N LEU A 162 8.68 2.01 78.11
CA LEU A 162 8.79 0.57 78.42
C LEU A 162 9.63 0.28 79.68
N GLU A 163 10.62 1.12 79.99
CA GLU A 163 11.43 1.00 81.21
C GLU A 163 10.74 1.52 82.48
N CYS A 164 9.60 2.23 82.32
CA CYS A 164 8.83 2.82 83.44
C CYS A 164 7.61 1.99 83.86
N GLU A 165 7.31 0.88 83.17
CA GLU A 165 6.38 -0.17 83.64
C GLU A 165 7.12 -1.22 84.48
#